data_AF-A0A920PI82-F1
#
_entry.id   AF-A0A920PI82-F1
#
_cell.length_a   1.000
_cell.length_b   1.000
_cell.length_c   1.000
_cell.angle_alpha   90.00
_cell.angle_beta   90.00
_cell.angle_gamma   90.00
#
_symmetry.space_group_name_H-M   'P 1'
#
loop_
_entity.id
_entity.type
_entity.pdbx_description
1 polymer ?
#
loop_
_entity_poly.entity_id
_entity_poly.type
_entity_poly.pdbx_seq_one_letter_code
_entity_poly.pdbx_strand_id
1 'polypeptide(L)'
;MLLSKDSRLFSSFIKFLMSYPDDLVYLGNPVRDEILNIQKTLRSFPDKLKKPRIFIMGGSQGARSINMAAPEAINLLSQDLPMEVIHDTGENDFDVVNEKYIDFGIDAEVASFNTNIEKAYEWADLLIGRAGAMTVSETSAIGLPSILIPFPYALDNHQLFNAQFLEKKGGALIIKDKDLNPKVLATRIHSIFKEPGKLEGMSDAAFDKKFVDATVNIVNFCYKTIEKHQFRNDYPN
;
A
#
# COMPACT_ATOMS: atom_id res chain seq x y z
N MET A 1 -8.75 -2.77 -11.04
CA MET A 1 -9.38 -2.34 -12.29
C MET A 1 -10.72 -3.04 -12.41
N LEU A 2 -11.79 -2.28 -12.64
CA LEU A 2 -13.11 -2.82 -12.98
C LEU A 2 -13.24 -2.75 -14.51
N LEU A 3 -13.51 -3.88 -15.16
CA LEU A 3 -13.79 -3.93 -16.59
C LEU A 3 -15.28 -4.26 -16.79
N SER A 4 -15.91 -3.58 -17.75
CA SER A 4 -17.26 -3.86 -18.25
C SER A 4 -17.17 -4.61 -19.59
N LYS A 5 -18.22 -5.36 -19.92
CA LYS A 5 -18.35 -6.12 -21.17
C LYS A 5 -18.66 -5.26 -22.41
N ASP A 6 -18.92 -3.96 -22.26
CA ASP A 6 -19.27 -3.05 -23.37
C ASP A 6 -18.19 -1.94 -23.53
N SER A 7 -17.86 -1.56 -24.77
CA SER A 7 -16.60 -0.89 -25.15
C SER A 7 -16.78 0.57 -25.63
N ARG A 8 -17.32 1.47 -24.79
CA ARG A 8 -17.53 2.89 -25.17
C ARG A 8 -17.14 3.92 -24.08
N LEU A 9 -16.02 4.62 -24.36
CA LEU A 9 -15.61 6.00 -24.00
C LEU A 9 -15.28 6.43 -22.55
N PHE A 10 -14.09 7.05 -22.43
CA PHE A 10 -13.40 7.56 -21.25
C PHE A 10 -13.87 8.97 -20.82
N SER A 11 -14.72 9.01 -19.78
CA SER A 11 -14.92 10.07 -18.75
C SER A 11 -16.27 9.82 -18.06
N SER A 12 -17.18 9.18 -18.81
CA SER A 12 -18.39 8.47 -18.37
C SER A 12 -18.08 7.16 -17.62
N PHE A 13 -16.81 6.77 -17.47
CA PHE A 13 -16.43 5.39 -17.19
C PHE A 13 -17.06 4.82 -15.90
N ILE A 14 -17.06 5.54 -14.78
CA ILE A 14 -17.70 5.03 -13.54
C ILE A 14 -19.24 4.95 -13.67
N LYS A 15 -19.90 5.94 -14.30
CA LYS A 15 -21.35 5.89 -14.55
C LYS A 15 -21.74 4.79 -15.54
N PHE A 16 -20.89 4.56 -16.54
CA PHE A 16 -21.01 3.48 -17.52
C PHE A 16 -20.78 2.09 -16.89
N LEU A 17 -19.79 1.96 -16.00
CA LEU A 17 -19.60 0.72 -15.22
C LEU A 17 -20.83 0.48 -14.33
N MET A 18 -21.37 1.52 -13.68
CA MET A 18 -22.56 1.42 -12.83
C MET A 18 -23.87 1.16 -13.58
N SER A 19 -23.94 1.40 -14.89
CA SER A 19 -25.10 1.00 -15.70
C SER A 19 -25.13 -0.50 -16.04
N TYR A 20 -24.07 -1.24 -15.72
CA TYR A 20 -23.98 -2.69 -15.94
C TYR A 20 -23.46 -3.44 -14.70
N PRO A 21 -24.14 -3.35 -13.54
CA PRO A 21 -23.64 -3.91 -12.28
C PRO A 21 -23.42 -5.43 -12.34
N ASP A 22 -24.20 -6.14 -13.16
CA ASP A 22 -24.08 -7.60 -13.35
C ASP A 22 -22.94 -8.01 -14.32
N ASP A 23 -22.31 -7.04 -15.00
CA ASP A 23 -21.23 -7.28 -15.96
C ASP A 23 -19.85 -6.82 -15.47
N LEU A 24 -19.77 -6.26 -14.25
CA LEU A 24 -18.51 -5.82 -13.66
C LEU A 24 -17.79 -6.98 -12.99
N VAL A 25 -16.56 -7.25 -13.44
CA VAL A 25 -15.67 -8.22 -12.79
C VAL A 25 -14.49 -7.47 -12.17
N TYR A 26 -14.25 -7.72 -10.89
CA TYR A 26 -13.06 -7.25 -10.20
C TYR A 26 -11.88 -8.18 -10.48
N LEU A 27 -10.87 -7.65 -11.20
CA LEU A 27 -9.72 -8.43 -11.68
C LEU A 27 -8.39 -8.07 -10.97
N GLY A 28 -8.44 -7.18 -9.98
CA GLY A 28 -7.23 -6.61 -9.36
C GLY A 28 -6.62 -5.46 -10.18
N ASN A 29 -5.46 -4.96 -9.75
CA ASN A 29 -4.61 -4.07 -10.55
C ASN A 29 -3.31 -4.81 -10.87
N PRO A 30 -2.78 -4.70 -12.10
CA PRO A 30 -1.47 -5.24 -12.44
C PRO A 30 -0.40 -4.73 -11.47
N VAL A 31 0.40 -5.65 -10.93
CA VAL A 31 1.56 -5.36 -10.08
C VAL A 31 2.82 -5.62 -10.90
N ARG A 32 3.87 -4.85 -10.63
CA ARG A 32 5.18 -4.97 -11.28
C ARG A 32 5.81 -6.34 -10.98
N ASP A 33 6.44 -6.96 -11.97
CA ASP A 33 7.04 -8.29 -11.84
C ASP A 33 8.13 -8.31 -10.76
N GLU A 34 8.89 -7.23 -10.61
CA GLU A 34 9.94 -7.09 -9.58
C GLU A 34 9.36 -7.22 -8.17
N ILE A 35 8.12 -6.78 -7.96
CA ILE A 35 7.41 -6.91 -6.68
C ILE A 35 6.83 -8.31 -6.52
N LEU A 36 6.25 -8.88 -7.59
CA LEU A 36 5.70 -10.23 -7.56
C LEU A 36 6.76 -11.30 -7.28
N ASN A 37 8.02 -11.03 -7.62
CA ASN A 37 9.15 -11.92 -7.40
C ASN A 37 9.81 -11.78 -6.02
N ILE A 38 9.31 -10.89 -5.15
CA ILE A 38 9.83 -10.73 -3.77
C ILE A 38 9.67 -12.03 -3.00
N GLN A 39 10.76 -12.53 -2.41
CA GLN A 39 10.73 -13.67 -1.51
C GLN A 39 10.70 -13.21 -0.06
N LYS A 40 9.50 -12.86 0.42
CA LYS A 40 9.36 -12.35 1.77
C LYS A 40 9.59 -13.44 2.80
N THR A 41 10.58 -13.24 3.68
CA THR A 41 10.75 -14.07 4.88
C THR A 41 9.92 -13.44 6.00
N LEU A 42 8.84 -14.11 6.40
CA LEU A 42 8.01 -13.64 7.51
C LEU A 42 8.83 -13.57 8.80
N ARG A 43 8.81 -12.41 9.45
CA ARG A 43 9.46 -12.17 10.73
C ARG A 43 8.39 -12.10 11.82
N SER A 44 8.64 -12.78 12.92
CA SER A 44 7.73 -12.84 14.05
C SER A 44 8.06 -11.85 15.15
N PHE A 45 7.01 -11.33 15.80
CA PHE A 45 7.12 -10.39 16.92
C PHE A 45 6.10 -10.73 18.03
N PRO A 46 6.38 -10.38 19.31
CA PRO A 46 7.56 -9.67 19.79
C PRO A 46 8.82 -10.54 19.80
N ASP A 47 9.95 -10.00 19.34
CA ASP A 47 11.26 -10.65 19.34
C ASP A 47 12.30 -9.63 19.83
N LYS A 48 12.94 -9.88 20.98
CA LYS A 48 13.90 -8.94 21.58
C LYS A 48 15.23 -8.85 20.82
N LEU A 49 15.51 -9.81 19.94
CA LEU A 49 16.75 -9.85 19.16
C LEU A 49 16.60 -9.14 17.81
N LYS A 50 15.36 -8.77 17.42
CA LYS A 50 15.06 -8.14 16.14
C LYS A 50 14.47 -6.75 16.37
N LYS A 51 14.96 -5.79 15.61
CA LYS A 51 14.32 -4.49 15.48
C LYS A 51 13.22 -4.57 14.42
N PRO A 52 11.99 -4.07 14.67
CA PRO A 52 11.01 -3.84 13.62
C PRO A 52 11.57 -3.01 12.47
N ARG A 53 11.25 -3.41 11.25
CA ARG A 53 11.63 -2.70 10.02
C ARG A 53 10.43 -2.00 9.43
N ILE A 54 10.44 -0.68 9.46
CA ILE A 54 9.32 0.13 9.00
C ILE A 54 9.72 0.88 7.74
N PHE A 55 8.99 0.61 6.65
CA PHE A 55 9.08 1.44 5.46
C PHE A 55 7.97 2.48 5.48
N ILE A 56 8.35 3.75 5.36
CA ILE A 56 7.42 4.89 5.34
C ILE A 56 7.47 5.52 3.96
N MET A 57 6.32 5.60 3.32
CA MET A 57 6.17 6.18 2.00
C MET A 57 5.36 7.48 2.07
N GLY A 58 6.10 8.58 2.12
CA GLY A 58 5.62 9.96 2.11
C GLY A 58 5.32 10.49 0.70
N GLY A 59 6.15 10.15 -0.28
CA GLY A 59 5.98 10.52 -1.69
C GLY A 59 5.95 12.03 -1.98
N SER A 60 5.97 12.40 -3.26
CA SER A 60 6.17 13.79 -3.70
C SER A 60 4.94 14.71 -3.62
N GLN A 61 3.71 14.16 -3.63
CA GLN A 61 2.46 14.94 -3.79
C GLN A 61 1.48 14.79 -2.62
N GLY A 62 1.92 15.08 -1.39
CA GLY A 62 0.98 15.41 -0.31
C GLY A 62 0.84 14.37 0.80
N ALA A 63 1.94 13.76 1.25
CA ALA A 63 1.97 13.10 2.55
C ALA A 63 2.86 13.79 3.60
N ARG A 64 2.97 15.12 3.53
CA ARG A 64 3.63 15.93 4.55
C ARG A 64 3.13 15.61 5.97
N SER A 65 1.84 15.31 6.15
CA SER A 65 1.30 14.87 7.44
C SER A 65 1.97 13.59 7.96
N ILE A 66 2.24 12.62 7.09
CA ILE A 66 3.00 11.40 7.40
C ILE A 66 4.46 11.75 7.69
N ASN A 67 5.09 12.53 6.81
CA ASN A 67 6.49 12.94 6.92
C ASN A 67 6.78 13.61 8.27
N MET A 68 5.87 14.46 8.75
CA MET A 68 6.04 15.14 10.02
C MET A 68 5.72 14.26 11.23
N ALA A 69 4.69 13.41 11.14
CA ALA A 69 4.22 12.61 12.27
C ALA A 69 5.08 11.35 12.52
N ALA A 70 5.63 10.74 11.47
CA ALA A 70 6.30 9.45 11.59
C ALA A 70 7.61 9.51 12.41
N PRO A 71 8.56 10.43 12.18
CA PRO A 71 9.78 10.51 12.98
C PRO A 71 9.49 10.67 14.48
N GLU A 72 8.51 11.51 14.82
CA GLU A 72 8.11 11.72 16.21
C GLU A 72 7.43 10.48 16.81
N ALA A 73 6.60 9.77 16.04
CA ALA A 73 5.98 8.52 16.49
C ALA A 73 7.03 7.43 16.78
N ILE A 74 8.04 7.30 15.91
CA ILE A 74 9.14 6.36 16.11
C ILE A 74 9.97 6.76 17.34
N ASN A 75 10.25 8.05 17.53
CA ASN A 75 10.97 8.53 18.70
C ASN A 75 10.25 8.20 20.03
N LEU A 76 8.91 8.36 20.07
CA LEU A 76 8.10 7.99 21.23
C LEU A 76 8.22 6.51 21.62
N LEU A 77 8.57 5.63 20.67
CA LEU A 77 8.71 4.19 20.88
C LEU A 77 10.17 3.75 21.03
N SER A 78 11.15 4.60 20.72
CA SER A 78 12.56 4.24 20.56
C SER A 78 13.17 3.50 21.75
N GLN A 79 12.74 3.82 22.98
CA GLN A 79 13.24 3.22 24.21
C GLN A 79 12.68 1.80 24.48
N ASP A 80 11.42 1.54 24.10
CA ASP A 80 10.75 0.25 24.38
C ASP A 80 10.72 -0.67 23.15
N LEU A 81 10.82 -0.10 21.95
CA LEU A 81 10.75 -0.81 20.69
C LEU A 81 11.67 -0.09 19.68
N PRO A 82 13.00 -0.29 19.78
CA PRO A 82 13.94 0.29 18.83
C PRO A 82 13.72 -0.28 17.42
N MET A 83 13.67 0.60 16.42
CA MET A 83 13.29 0.25 15.04
C MET A 83 14.38 0.65 14.05
N GLU A 84 14.36 -0.01 12.89
CA GLU A 84 15.07 0.41 11.69
C GLU A 84 14.04 1.01 10.73
N VAL A 85 14.38 2.12 10.08
CA VAL A 85 13.44 2.87 9.24
C VAL A 85 14.01 3.10 7.85
N ILE A 86 13.19 2.90 6.83
CA ILE A 86 13.39 3.51 5.51
C ILE A 86 12.27 4.53 5.33
N HIS A 87 12.59 5.78 5.00
CA HIS A 87 11.59 6.84 4.80
C HIS A 87 11.78 7.53 3.45
N ASP A 88 10.87 7.29 2.52
CA ASP A 88 10.79 8.01 1.24
C ASP A 88 9.90 9.25 1.41
N THR A 89 10.51 10.43 1.54
CA THR A 89 9.83 11.65 1.98
C THR A 89 9.23 12.47 0.83
N GLY A 90 9.70 12.28 -0.40
CA GLY A 90 9.61 13.33 -1.42
C GLY A 90 10.67 14.42 -1.21
N GLU A 91 10.97 15.18 -2.28
CA GLU A 91 12.00 16.23 -2.28
C GLU A 91 11.73 17.33 -1.24
N ASN A 92 10.48 17.76 -1.10
CA ASN A 92 10.11 18.94 -0.30
C ASN A 92 10.32 18.78 1.21
N ASP A 93 10.27 17.55 1.72
CA ASP A 93 10.33 17.25 3.15
C ASP A 93 11.62 16.51 3.54
N PHE A 94 12.53 16.26 2.58
CA PHE A 94 13.74 15.46 2.81
C PHE A 94 14.62 16.02 3.94
N ASP A 95 15.06 17.27 3.82
CA ASP A 95 16.00 17.88 4.78
C ASP A 95 15.45 17.85 6.21
N VAL A 96 14.21 18.33 6.38
CA VAL A 96 13.56 18.41 7.69
C VAL A 96 13.31 17.04 8.32
N VAL A 97 12.97 16.02 7.54
CA VAL A 97 12.74 14.67 8.08
C VAL A 97 14.06 14.00 8.43
N ASN A 98 15.08 14.17 7.58
CA ASN A 98 16.41 13.63 7.83
C ASN A 98 17.03 14.21 9.10
N GLU A 99 16.96 15.53 9.29
CA GLU A 99 17.40 16.19 10.53
C GLU A 99 16.68 15.65 11.76
N LYS A 100 15.35 15.45 11.71
CA LYS A 100 14.60 14.87 12.84
C LYS A 100 15.11 13.47 13.24
N TYR A 101 15.36 12.59 12.29
CA TYR A 101 15.87 11.25 12.63
C TYR A 101 17.28 11.29 13.22
N ILE A 102 18.14 12.18 12.72
CA ILE A 102 19.49 12.40 13.28
C ILE A 102 19.39 12.91 14.72
N ASP A 103 18.56 13.93 14.97
CA ASP A 103 18.37 14.52 16.31
C ASP A 103 17.82 13.49 17.31
N PHE A 104 16.98 12.58 16.86
CA PHE A 104 16.42 11.51 17.69
C PHE A 104 17.36 10.30 17.85
N GLY A 105 18.48 10.24 17.12
CA GLY A 105 19.40 9.10 17.14
C GLY A 105 18.76 7.80 16.63
N ILE A 106 17.83 7.89 15.68
CA ILE A 106 17.12 6.74 15.11
C ILE A 106 17.88 6.24 13.88
N ASP A 107 17.99 4.92 13.76
CA ASP A 107 18.58 4.24 12.59
C ASP A 107 17.61 4.31 11.40
N ALA A 108 17.75 5.36 10.58
CA ALA A 108 16.87 5.66 9.47
C ALA A 108 17.64 5.96 8.17
N GLU A 109 17.27 5.28 7.09
CA GLU A 109 17.62 5.66 5.73
C GLU A 109 16.52 6.57 5.17
N VAL A 110 16.84 7.85 4.96
CA VAL A 110 15.92 8.83 4.40
C VAL A 110 16.30 9.08 2.94
N ALA A 111 15.31 9.07 2.06
CA ALA A 111 15.47 9.36 0.64
C ALA A 111 14.38 10.32 0.16
N SER A 112 14.71 11.19 -0.79
CA SER A 112 13.72 12.04 -1.47
C SER A 112 12.85 11.25 -2.46
N PHE A 113 13.39 10.17 -3.01
CA PHE A 113 12.67 9.21 -3.85
C PHE A 113 13.40 7.86 -3.85
N ASN A 114 12.70 6.76 -3.55
CA ASN A 114 13.29 5.43 -3.60
C ASN A 114 13.11 4.78 -4.98
N THR A 115 14.20 4.63 -5.73
CA THR A 115 14.19 4.02 -7.06
C THR A 115 14.04 2.50 -7.05
N ASN A 116 14.29 1.85 -5.91
CA ASN A 116 14.25 0.39 -5.73
C ASN A 116 13.23 0.01 -4.65
N ILE A 117 11.98 0.45 -4.82
CA ILE A 117 10.91 0.23 -3.85
C ILE A 117 10.62 -1.24 -3.57
N GLU A 118 10.89 -2.14 -4.53
CA GLU A 118 10.79 -3.58 -4.35
C GLU A 118 11.72 -4.09 -3.23
N LYS A 119 12.93 -3.52 -3.10
CA LYS A 119 13.85 -3.85 -2.01
C LYS A 119 13.34 -3.33 -0.66
N ALA A 120 12.75 -2.14 -0.65
CA ALA A 120 12.13 -1.58 0.56
C ALA A 120 10.94 -2.45 1.01
N TYR A 121 10.13 -2.91 0.07
CA TYR A 121 9.02 -3.83 0.34
C TYR A 121 9.48 -5.21 0.84
N GLU A 122 10.54 -5.76 0.24
CA GLU A 122 11.14 -7.03 0.69
C GLU A 122 11.72 -6.92 2.10
N TRP A 123 12.38 -5.80 2.40
CA TRP A 123 13.00 -5.53 3.69
C TRP A 123 11.99 -5.27 4.81
N ALA A 124 10.86 -4.63 4.51
CA ALA A 124 9.92 -4.12 5.51
C ALA A 124 9.06 -5.20 6.19
N ASP A 125 8.96 -5.06 7.51
CA ASP A 125 7.96 -5.77 8.32
C ASP A 125 6.58 -5.07 8.19
N LEU A 126 6.58 -3.73 8.17
CA LEU A 126 5.38 -2.89 8.13
C LEU A 126 5.56 -1.72 7.15
N LEU A 127 4.54 -1.46 6.32
CA LEU A 127 4.43 -0.23 5.52
C LEU A 127 3.60 0.84 6.25
N ILE A 128 4.02 2.10 6.18
CA ILE A 128 3.20 3.26 6.55
C ILE A 128 3.10 4.18 5.33
N GLY A 129 1.90 4.51 4.86
CA GLY A 129 1.78 5.35 3.68
C GLY A 129 0.36 5.70 3.27
N ARG A 130 0.24 6.35 2.11
CA ARG A 130 -1.04 6.65 1.48
C ARG A 130 -1.72 5.39 0.94
N ALA A 131 -3.04 5.40 0.88
CA ALA A 131 -3.84 4.30 0.37
C ALA A 131 -4.09 4.41 -1.15
N GLY A 132 -3.03 4.64 -1.91
CA GLY A 132 -3.07 4.63 -3.37
C GLY A 132 -3.48 3.25 -3.89
N ALA A 133 -4.14 3.23 -5.06
CA ALA A 133 -4.60 1.96 -5.65
C ALA A 133 -3.42 0.99 -5.87
N MET A 134 -2.28 1.49 -6.36
CA MET A 134 -1.08 0.68 -6.55
C MET A 134 -0.48 0.22 -5.23
N THR A 135 -0.34 1.09 -4.24
CA THR A 135 0.18 0.73 -2.90
C THR A 135 -0.61 -0.41 -2.28
N VAL A 136 -1.94 -0.33 -2.30
CA VAL A 136 -2.81 -1.39 -1.78
C VAL A 136 -2.66 -2.67 -2.60
N SER A 137 -2.50 -2.56 -3.92
CA SER A 137 -2.34 -3.72 -4.80
C SER A 137 -1.00 -4.43 -4.58
N GLU A 138 0.09 -3.68 -4.52
CA GLU A 138 1.45 -4.16 -4.30
C GLU A 138 1.57 -4.82 -2.93
N THR A 139 1.13 -4.14 -1.86
CA THR A 139 1.14 -4.72 -0.50
C THR A 139 0.24 -5.94 -0.37
N SER A 140 -0.91 -5.97 -1.05
CA SER A 140 -1.76 -7.16 -1.09
C SER A 140 -1.12 -8.31 -1.84
N ALA A 141 -0.36 -8.04 -2.92
CA ALA A 141 0.29 -9.10 -3.69
C ALA A 141 1.40 -9.81 -2.91
N ILE A 142 2.07 -9.12 -2.00
CA ILE A 142 3.20 -9.66 -1.21
C ILE A 142 2.86 -9.92 0.26
N GLY A 143 1.61 -9.68 0.67
CA GLY A 143 1.19 -9.82 2.07
C GLY A 143 1.95 -8.91 3.03
N LEU A 144 2.22 -7.66 2.67
CA LEU A 144 2.90 -6.69 3.54
C LEU A 144 1.87 -5.98 4.45
N PRO A 145 1.91 -6.20 5.78
CA PRO A 145 1.09 -5.44 6.73
C PRO A 145 1.27 -3.94 6.53
N SER A 146 0.21 -3.16 6.72
CA SER A 146 0.29 -1.71 6.54
C SER A 146 -0.53 -0.89 7.53
N ILE A 147 -0.05 0.33 7.81
CA ILE A 147 -0.86 1.43 8.35
C ILE A 147 -1.11 2.39 7.20
N LEU A 148 -2.38 2.54 6.84
CA LEU A 148 -2.80 3.34 5.70
C LEU A 148 -3.43 4.65 6.16
N ILE A 149 -2.95 5.75 5.58
CA ILE A 149 -3.46 7.10 5.84
C ILE A 149 -4.06 7.66 4.55
N PRO A 150 -5.36 7.44 4.29
CA PRO A 150 -6.02 7.91 3.08
C PRO A 150 -5.87 9.42 2.90
N PHE A 151 -5.56 9.85 1.68
CA PHE A 151 -5.46 11.27 1.33
C PHE A 151 -6.82 11.98 1.51
N PRO A 152 -6.90 13.08 2.29
CA PRO A 152 -8.18 13.67 2.68
C PRO A 152 -8.87 14.45 1.56
N TYR A 153 -8.13 14.91 0.54
CA TYR A 153 -8.67 15.74 -0.55
C TYR A 153 -8.94 14.96 -1.84
N ALA A 154 -8.98 13.63 -1.77
CA ALA A 154 -9.38 12.82 -2.92
C ALA A 154 -10.87 13.08 -3.23
N LEU A 155 -11.16 13.62 -4.43
CA LEU A 155 -12.49 14.07 -4.85
C LEU A 155 -13.63 13.08 -4.57
N ASP A 156 -13.34 11.78 -4.63
CA ASP A 156 -14.33 10.70 -4.50
C ASP A 156 -14.06 9.76 -3.31
N ASN A 157 -13.17 10.12 -2.38
CA ASN A 157 -12.75 9.24 -1.26
C ASN A 157 -12.18 7.87 -1.68
N HIS A 158 -11.74 7.69 -2.93
CA HIS A 158 -11.23 6.41 -3.44
C HIS A 158 -10.12 5.79 -2.59
N GLN A 159 -9.24 6.61 -2.01
CA GLN A 159 -8.19 6.10 -1.12
C GLN A 159 -8.75 5.49 0.17
N LEU A 160 -9.86 6.01 0.70
CA LEU A 160 -10.49 5.41 1.87
C LEU A 160 -11.06 4.02 1.53
N PHE A 161 -11.70 3.88 0.36
CA PHE A 161 -12.20 2.57 -0.09
C PHE A 161 -11.07 1.56 -0.33
N ASN A 162 -9.95 2.01 -0.90
CA ASN A 162 -8.75 1.17 -1.06
C ASN A 162 -8.21 0.71 0.30
N ALA A 163 -8.12 1.61 1.28
CA ALA A 163 -7.64 1.24 2.61
C ALA A 163 -8.59 0.26 3.32
N GLN A 164 -9.90 0.50 3.21
CA GLN A 164 -10.94 -0.35 3.80
C GLN A 164 -10.94 -1.76 3.22
N PHE A 165 -10.51 -1.94 1.98
CA PHE A 165 -10.37 -3.28 1.39
C PHE A 165 -9.39 -4.15 2.19
N LEU A 166 -8.22 -3.61 2.56
CA LEU A 166 -7.24 -4.33 3.38
C LEU A 166 -7.64 -4.38 4.86
N GLU A 167 -8.18 -3.30 5.41
CA GLU A 167 -8.61 -3.26 6.81
C GLU A 167 -9.69 -4.31 7.10
N LYS A 168 -10.68 -4.47 6.22
CA LYS A 168 -11.74 -5.48 6.38
C LYS A 168 -11.23 -6.91 6.40
N LYS A 169 -10.08 -7.19 5.77
CA LYS A 169 -9.42 -8.50 5.83
C LYS A 169 -8.59 -8.66 7.09
N GLY A 170 -8.23 -7.57 7.76
CA GLY A 170 -7.27 -7.53 8.86
C GLY A 170 -5.83 -7.27 8.40
N GLY A 171 -5.59 -6.98 7.12
CA GLY A 171 -4.23 -6.76 6.58
C GLY A 171 -3.67 -5.35 6.79
N ALA A 172 -4.51 -4.39 7.20
CA ALA A 172 -4.11 -3.02 7.44
C ALA A 172 -4.86 -2.37 8.59
N LEU A 173 -4.27 -1.33 9.19
CA LEU A 173 -4.95 -0.40 10.09
C LEU A 173 -5.12 0.95 9.37
N ILE A 174 -6.28 1.60 9.54
CA ILE A 174 -6.51 2.92 8.97
C ILE A 174 -6.35 4.02 10.02
N ILE A 175 -5.65 5.09 9.65
CA ILE A 175 -5.66 6.36 10.37
C ILE A 175 -6.16 7.43 9.40
N LYS A 176 -7.25 8.13 9.73
CA LYS A 176 -7.69 9.26 8.90
C LYS A 176 -6.67 10.38 9.02
N ASP A 177 -6.38 11.07 7.92
CA ASP A 177 -5.34 12.12 7.90
C ASP A 177 -5.55 13.20 8.97
N LYS A 178 -6.81 13.62 9.20
CA LYS A 178 -7.17 14.59 10.26
C LYS A 178 -6.90 14.10 11.70
N ASP A 179 -6.86 12.78 11.89
CA ASP A 179 -6.65 12.14 13.19
C ASP A 179 -5.18 11.73 13.36
N LEU A 180 -4.36 11.84 12.29
CA LEU A 180 -2.95 11.49 12.30
C LEU A 180 -2.17 12.45 13.19
N ASN A 181 -1.54 11.89 14.22
CA ASN A 181 -0.57 12.56 15.07
C ASN A 181 0.44 11.52 15.61
N PRO A 182 1.59 11.97 16.15
CA PRO A 182 2.64 11.06 16.62
C PRO A 182 2.15 10.01 17.62
N LYS A 183 1.29 10.37 18.56
CA LYS A 183 0.80 9.44 19.61
C LYS A 183 -0.13 8.38 19.04
N VAL A 184 -1.04 8.76 18.14
CA VAL A 184 -1.94 7.82 17.47
C VAL A 184 -1.14 6.83 16.62
N LEU A 185 -0.20 7.33 15.83
CA LEU A 185 0.66 6.48 15.00
C LEU A 185 1.51 5.53 15.84
N ALA A 186 2.16 6.04 16.90
CA ALA A 186 2.94 5.24 17.83
C ALA A 186 2.11 4.13 18.48
N THR A 187 0.88 4.44 18.90
CA THR A 187 -0.04 3.44 19.49
C THR A 187 -0.36 2.32 18.50
N ARG A 188 -0.60 2.65 17.23
CA ARG A 188 -0.87 1.65 16.19
C ARG A 188 0.34 0.78 15.93
N ILE A 189 1.52 1.37 15.74
CA ILE A 189 2.78 0.65 15.54
C ILE A 189 3.06 -0.29 16.73
N HIS A 190 3.00 0.23 17.95
CA HIS A 190 3.22 -0.54 19.16
C HIS A 190 2.27 -1.75 19.24
N SER A 191 0.98 -1.55 18.93
CA SER A 191 0.00 -2.64 18.96
C SER A 191 0.34 -3.76 17.98
N ILE A 192 0.93 -3.47 16.82
CA ILE A 192 1.26 -4.47 15.79
C ILE A 192 2.45 -5.32 16.25
N PHE A 193 3.48 -4.71 16.83
CA PHE A 193 4.73 -5.41 17.15
C PHE A 193 4.79 -6.00 18.57
N LYS A 194 3.94 -5.56 19.50
CA LYS A 194 3.93 -6.07 20.89
C LYS A 194 2.86 -7.12 21.14
N GLU A 195 1.85 -7.20 20.29
CA GLU A 195 0.82 -8.24 20.37
C GLU A 195 1.30 -9.50 19.62
N PRO A 196 1.53 -10.63 20.31
CA PRO A 196 2.07 -11.84 19.69
C PRO A 196 1.21 -12.33 18.53
N GLY A 197 1.84 -12.62 17.38
CA GLY A 197 1.16 -13.18 16.20
C GLY A 197 0.34 -12.17 15.39
N LYS A 198 0.27 -10.90 15.81
CA LYS A 198 -0.54 -9.91 15.11
C LYS A 198 0.05 -9.52 13.77
N LEU A 199 1.36 -9.28 13.69
CA LEU A 199 2.01 -8.93 12.44
C LEU A 199 1.85 -10.05 11.41
N GLU A 200 2.00 -11.30 11.84
CA GLU A 200 1.83 -12.50 11.03
C GLU A 200 0.39 -12.64 10.55
N GLY A 201 -0.59 -12.51 11.45
CA GLY A 201 -2.00 -12.52 11.08
C GLY A 201 -2.36 -11.40 10.10
N MET A 202 -1.78 -10.21 10.26
CA MET A 202 -1.93 -9.13 9.29
C MET A 202 -1.28 -9.46 7.94
N SER A 203 -0.14 -10.15 7.94
CA SER A 203 0.58 -10.51 6.72
C SER A 203 -0.22 -11.52 5.90
N ASP A 204 -0.72 -12.56 6.56
CA ASP A 204 -1.60 -13.57 5.96
C ASP A 204 -2.88 -12.94 5.42
N ALA A 205 -3.49 -12.03 6.19
CA ALA A 205 -4.71 -11.33 5.81
C ALA A 205 -4.51 -10.33 4.66
N ALA A 206 -3.33 -9.71 4.56
CA ALA A 206 -3.01 -8.77 3.50
C ALA A 206 -2.86 -9.50 2.16
N PHE A 207 -2.32 -10.72 2.16
CA PHE A 207 -2.07 -11.48 0.94
C PHE A 207 -3.37 -11.75 0.15
N ASP A 208 -3.39 -11.39 -1.13
CA ASP A 208 -4.48 -11.70 -2.05
C ASP A 208 -3.95 -12.04 -3.44
N LYS A 209 -4.08 -13.33 -3.75
CA LYS A 209 -3.70 -13.93 -5.03
C LYS A 209 -4.33 -13.23 -6.25
N LYS A 210 -5.48 -12.55 -6.11
CA LYS A 210 -6.08 -11.80 -7.22
C LYS A 210 -5.19 -10.67 -7.73
N PHE A 211 -4.35 -10.07 -6.88
CA PHE A 211 -3.39 -9.05 -7.32
C PHE A 211 -2.17 -9.67 -7.98
N VAL A 212 -1.74 -10.85 -7.51
CA VAL A 212 -0.66 -11.64 -8.16
C VAL A 212 -1.07 -12.01 -9.58
N ASP A 213 -2.29 -12.52 -9.74
CA ASP A 213 -2.80 -13.00 -11.03
C ASP A 213 -3.47 -11.88 -11.86
N ALA A 214 -3.41 -10.61 -11.43
CA ALA A 214 -4.22 -9.55 -12.01
C ALA A 214 -4.01 -9.39 -13.52
N THR A 215 -2.76 -9.38 -13.97
CA THR A 215 -2.40 -9.29 -15.40
C THR A 215 -3.00 -10.45 -16.19
N VAL A 216 -2.85 -11.68 -15.70
CA VAL A 216 -3.40 -12.89 -16.32
C VAL A 216 -4.93 -12.85 -16.36
N ASN A 217 -5.56 -12.43 -15.27
CA ASN A 217 -7.00 -12.29 -15.15
C ASN A 217 -7.57 -11.29 -16.16
N ILE A 218 -6.89 -10.15 -16.34
CA ILE A 218 -7.25 -9.12 -17.31
C ILE A 218 -7.12 -9.66 -18.74
N VAL A 219 -6.00 -10.27 -19.08
CA VAL A 219 -5.76 -10.85 -20.41
C VAL A 219 -6.81 -11.91 -20.76
N ASN A 220 -7.08 -12.83 -19.83
CA ASN A 220 -8.10 -13.86 -20.00
C ASN A 220 -9.51 -13.27 -20.16
N PHE A 221 -9.84 -12.22 -19.42
CA PHE A 221 -11.11 -11.53 -19.55
C PHE A 221 -11.26 -10.88 -20.93
N CYS A 222 -10.20 -10.24 -21.44
CA CYS A 222 -10.19 -9.66 -22.78
C CYS A 222 -10.40 -10.73 -23.87
N TYR A 223 -9.66 -11.84 -23.83
CA TYR A 223 -9.83 -12.93 -24.82
C TYR A 223 -11.25 -13.50 -24.81
N LYS A 224 -11.80 -13.81 -23.64
CA LYS A 224 -13.19 -14.32 -23.51
C LYS A 224 -14.22 -13.33 -24.07
N THR A 225 -14.00 -12.03 -23.87
CA THR A 225 -14.90 -10.99 -24.37
C THR A 225 -14.83 -10.90 -25.90
N ILE A 226 -13.62 -10.97 -26.48
CA ILE A 226 -13.41 -10.97 -27.92
C ILE A 226 -14.08 -12.17 -28.60
N GLU A 227 -13.88 -13.38 -28.06
CA GLU A 227 -14.48 -14.62 -28.58
C GLU A 227 -16.01 -14.57 -28.53
N LYS A 228 -16.57 -14.13 -27.40
CA LYS A 228 -18.02 -14.05 -27.18
C LYS A 228 -18.72 -13.09 -28.15
N HIS A 229 -18.09 -11.94 -28.42
CA HIS A 229 -18.71 -10.89 -29.23
C HIS A 229 -18.36 -10.97 -30.72
N GLN A 230 -17.64 -12.02 -31.15
CA GLN A 230 -17.23 -12.23 -32.54
C GLN A 230 -16.74 -10.92 -33.19
N PHE A 231 -15.75 -10.26 -32.61
CA PHE A 231 -14.99 -9.23 -33.35
C PHE A 231 -14.20 -9.95 -34.47
N ARG A 232 -14.92 -10.46 -35.47
CA ARG A 232 -14.41 -11.04 -36.70
C ARG A 232 -14.02 -9.87 -37.59
N ASN A 233 -12.71 -9.77 -37.84
CA ASN A 233 -12.05 -9.13 -38.98
C ASN A 233 -12.93 -8.31 -39.93
N ASP A 234 -13.25 -7.07 -39.55
CA ASP A 234 -13.52 -5.98 -40.51
C ASP A 234 -12.26 -5.11 -40.71
N TYR A 235 -11.06 -5.67 -40.49
CA TYR A 235 -9.82 -5.04 -40.94
C TYR A 235 -9.60 -5.40 -42.41
N PRO A 236 -9.72 -4.44 -43.35
CA PRO A 236 -9.28 -4.69 -44.72
C PRO A 236 -7.77 -4.96 -44.70
N ASN A 237 -7.37 -6.02 -45.40
CA ASN A 237 -5.96 -6.34 -45.69
C ASN A 237 -5.25 -5.19 -46.40
#